data_AF-A0A7W8JTU0-F1
#
_entry.id   AF-A0A7W8JTU0-F1
#
_cell.length_a   1.000
_cell.length_b   1.000
_cell.length_c   1.000
_cell.angle_alpha   90.00
_cell.angle_beta   90.00
_cell.angle_gamma   90.00
#
_symmetry.space_group_name_H-M   'P 1'
#
loop_
_entity.id
_entity.type
_entity.pdbx_description
1 polymer ?
#
loop_
_entity_poly.entity_id
_entity_poly.type
_entity_poly.pdbx_seq_one_letter_code
_entity_poly.pdbx_strand_id
1 'polypeptide(L)'
;MTQSAPSESQAEKQVLVPLTTPEEVDQFLTDYPLAAVFKAGTCHKTMQGFGVLETFLQDHELPVGFIRVVDWRPASNHVAQLTGIVHHSPQLMIFKDGQVQFEVNNWDITPEALEPVFAQVPARSAPAGVQTDDNIEPYRRLMRDFVDGKISDWAFQDQYVTMFRDDASLRSQREFELLSRLFGDPDAYHGGLHQLGQPQERGNLKDRVQQLLTELG
;
A
#
# COMPACT_ATOMS: atom_id res chain seq x y z
N MET A 1 16.38 -27.46 33.59
CA MET A 1 16.16 -26.13 33.00
C MET A 1 16.81 -26.16 31.63
N THR A 2 16.03 -26.00 30.58
CA THR A 2 16.53 -25.94 29.20
C THR A 2 15.66 -24.91 28.49
N GLN A 3 16.23 -23.75 28.17
CA GLN A 3 15.53 -22.78 27.34
C GLN A 3 15.61 -23.28 25.89
N SER A 4 14.46 -23.53 25.26
CA SER A 4 14.42 -23.67 23.81
C SER A 4 14.71 -22.30 23.21
N ALA A 5 15.81 -22.18 22.46
CA ALA A 5 16.02 -21.01 21.62
C ALA A 5 14.92 -20.96 20.54
N PRO A 6 14.47 -19.76 20.11
CA PRO A 6 13.66 -19.62 18.90
C PRO A 6 14.38 -20.23 17.69
N SER A 7 13.64 -20.89 16.80
CA SER A 7 14.22 -21.57 15.63
C SER A 7 14.62 -20.58 14.54
N GLU A 8 15.75 -20.85 13.87
CA GLU A 8 16.36 -20.06 12.79
C GLU A 8 15.57 -20.15 11.47
N SER A 9 14.27 -19.81 11.49
CA SER A 9 13.34 -19.99 10.36
C SER A 9 12.38 -18.82 10.14
N GLN A 10 12.77 -17.59 10.50
CA GLN A 10 11.98 -16.36 10.33
C GLN A 10 12.73 -15.24 9.58
N ALA A 11 13.79 -15.56 8.84
CA ALA A 11 14.43 -14.60 7.96
C ALA A 11 13.49 -14.15 6.80
N GLU A 12 13.72 -12.94 6.29
CA GLU A 12 13.25 -12.49 4.97
C GLU A 12 11.72 -12.26 4.77
N LYS A 13 11.00 -11.65 5.73
CA LYS A 13 9.67 -11.05 5.45
C LYS A 13 9.46 -9.67 6.07
N GLN A 14 8.95 -8.74 5.25
CA GLN A 14 8.41 -7.46 5.72
C GLN A 14 7.16 -7.70 6.57
N VAL A 15 7.13 -7.15 7.79
CA VAL A 15 5.93 -7.13 8.64
C VAL A 15 5.05 -5.95 8.21
N LEU A 16 3.93 -6.24 7.56
CA LEU A 16 2.89 -5.26 7.22
C LEU A 16 1.57 -5.69 7.86
N VAL A 17 1.01 -4.87 8.76
CA VAL A 17 -0.12 -5.24 9.63
C VAL A 17 -1.26 -4.23 9.51
N PRO A 18 -2.51 -4.65 9.20
CA PRO A 18 -3.66 -3.75 9.26
C PRO A 18 -3.99 -3.40 10.72
N LEU A 19 -4.06 -2.11 11.03
CA LEU A 19 -4.46 -1.61 12.35
C LEU A 19 -5.87 -1.00 12.24
N THR A 20 -6.88 -1.74 12.68
CA THR A 20 -8.29 -1.42 12.44
C THR A 20 -8.96 -0.76 13.65
N THR A 21 -8.43 -1.04 14.84
CA THR A 21 -8.90 -0.59 16.16
C THR A 21 -7.81 0.19 16.93
N PRO A 22 -8.18 1.02 17.93
CA PRO A 22 -7.23 1.60 18.89
C PRO A 22 -6.35 0.56 19.59
N GLU A 23 -6.95 -0.56 19.99
CA GLU A 23 -6.30 -1.63 20.74
C GLU A 23 -5.21 -2.34 19.93
N GLU A 24 -5.43 -2.54 18.62
CA GLU A 24 -4.41 -3.05 17.69
C GLU A 24 -3.22 -2.08 17.53
N VAL A 25 -3.46 -0.76 17.58
CA VAL A 25 -2.38 0.25 17.54
C VAL A 25 -1.51 0.16 18.79
N ASP A 26 -2.13 0.12 19.98
CA ASP A 26 -1.39 0.02 21.25
C ASP A 26 -0.61 -1.28 21.36
N GLN A 27 -1.20 -2.40 20.93
CA GLN A 27 -0.55 -3.70 20.89
C GLN A 27 0.63 -3.71 19.91
N PHE A 28 0.44 -3.20 18.68
CA PHE A 28 1.49 -3.13 17.66
C PHE A 28 2.69 -2.28 18.10
N LEU A 29 2.45 -1.11 18.71
CA LEU A 29 3.51 -0.24 19.23
C LEU A 29 4.19 -0.80 20.51
N THR A 30 3.56 -1.78 21.16
CA THR A 30 4.15 -2.52 22.30
C THR A 30 5.01 -3.70 21.82
N ASP A 31 4.53 -4.46 20.83
CA ASP A 31 5.22 -5.64 20.27
C ASP A 31 6.43 -5.26 19.40
N TYR A 32 6.40 -4.07 18.78
CA TYR A 32 7.47 -3.56 17.93
C TYR A 32 8.02 -2.21 18.45
N PRO A 33 9.01 -2.22 19.37
CA PRO A 33 9.60 -1.01 19.93
C PRO A 33 10.29 -0.07 18.93
N LEU A 34 10.57 -0.53 17.70
CA LEU A 34 10.93 0.31 16.55
C LEU A 34 10.01 -0.08 15.40
N ALA A 35 9.13 0.83 14.99
CA ALA A 35 8.08 0.55 14.00
C ALA A 35 7.63 1.82 13.27
N ALA A 36 6.92 1.64 12.16
CA ALA A 36 6.20 2.71 11.49
C ALA A 36 4.68 2.51 11.59
N VAL A 37 3.94 3.63 11.56
CA VAL A 37 2.51 3.64 11.27
C VAL A 37 2.27 4.47 10.00
N PHE A 38 1.67 3.85 8.99
CA PHE A 38 1.29 4.50 7.73
C PHE A 38 -0.23 4.66 7.65
N LYS A 39 -0.70 5.90 7.76
CA LYS A 39 -2.11 6.26 7.58
C LYS A 39 -2.40 6.46 6.08
N ALA A 40 -3.18 5.56 5.51
CA ALA A 40 -3.47 5.45 4.09
C ALA A 40 -4.81 6.10 3.72
N GLY A 41 -4.79 6.96 2.70
CA GLY A 41 -6.00 7.54 2.09
C GLY A 41 -6.43 6.80 0.83
N THR A 42 -7.49 7.30 0.19
CA THR A 42 -8.07 6.75 -1.05
C THR A 42 -7.67 7.57 -2.27
N CYS A 43 -6.43 8.06 -2.33
CA CYS A 43 -5.98 8.92 -3.43
C CYS A 43 -4.54 8.63 -3.87
N HIS A 44 -4.21 8.95 -5.12
CA HIS A 44 -2.90 8.67 -5.76
C HIS A 44 -1.67 9.02 -4.90
N LYS A 45 -1.71 10.10 -4.11
CA LYS A 45 -0.63 10.48 -3.18
C LYS A 45 -0.27 9.36 -2.22
N THR A 46 -1.27 8.59 -1.77
CA THR A 46 -1.10 7.48 -0.85
C THR A 46 -0.28 6.37 -1.49
N MET A 47 -0.55 6.06 -2.76
CA MET A 47 0.19 5.04 -3.51
C MET A 47 1.62 5.49 -3.79
N GLN A 48 1.84 6.78 -4.09
CA GLN A 48 3.19 7.33 -4.22
C GLN A 48 3.96 7.30 -2.89
N GLY A 49 3.37 7.80 -1.79
CA GLY A 49 4.02 7.83 -0.49
C GLY A 49 4.28 6.43 0.09
N PHE A 50 3.41 5.45 -0.21
CA PHE A 50 3.65 4.05 0.13
C PHE A 50 4.74 3.44 -0.75
N GLY A 51 4.76 3.70 -2.07
CA GLY A 51 5.82 3.24 -2.97
C GLY A 51 7.21 3.76 -2.60
N VAL A 52 7.32 5.02 -2.17
CA VAL A 52 8.57 5.56 -1.62
C VAL A 52 8.94 4.87 -0.30
N LEU A 53 7.98 4.55 0.57
CA LEU A 53 8.26 3.77 1.78
C LEU A 53 8.74 2.34 1.42
N GLU A 54 8.12 1.68 0.44
CA GLU A 54 8.48 0.33 0.01
C GLU A 54 9.92 0.18 -0.46
N THR A 55 10.53 1.20 -1.11
CA THR A 55 11.93 1.10 -1.56
C THR A 55 12.88 0.99 -0.37
N PHE A 56 12.66 1.74 0.71
CA PHE A 56 13.42 1.57 1.95
C PHE A 56 13.11 0.22 2.64
N LEU A 57 11.85 -0.22 2.61
CA LEU A 57 11.44 -1.53 3.17
C LEU A 57 11.91 -2.75 2.34
N GLN A 58 12.64 -2.56 1.23
CA GLN A 58 13.37 -3.66 0.58
C GLN A 58 14.66 -3.98 1.33
N ASP A 59 15.46 -2.94 1.62
CA ASP A 59 16.80 -3.06 2.21
C ASP A 59 16.82 -2.89 3.75
N HIS A 60 15.77 -2.34 4.36
CA HIS A 60 15.67 -2.13 5.82
C HIS A 60 14.55 -2.95 6.47
N GLU A 61 14.72 -3.27 7.75
CA GLU A 61 13.77 -4.00 8.58
C GLU A 61 13.05 -3.05 9.54
N LEU A 62 11.83 -2.64 9.16
CA LEU A 62 10.94 -1.80 9.97
C LEU A 62 9.51 -2.35 9.89
N PRO A 63 8.95 -2.92 10.97
CA PRO A 63 7.54 -3.29 11.02
C PRO A 63 6.64 -2.10 10.70
N VAL A 64 5.64 -2.29 9.82
CA VAL A 64 4.70 -1.24 9.42
C VAL A 64 3.28 -1.63 9.76
N GLY A 65 2.67 -0.89 10.68
CA GLY A 65 1.23 -0.90 10.90
C GLY A 65 0.56 0.06 9.92
N PHE A 66 -0.55 -0.31 9.29
CA PHE A 66 -1.24 0.58 8.35
C PHE A 66 -2.70 0.80 8.70
N ILE A 67 -3.16 2.04 8.51
CA ILE A 67 -4.52 2.47 8.86
C ILE A 67 -5.20 3.04 7.63
N ARG A 68 -6.21 2.34 7.09
CA ARG A 68 -7.07 2.88 6.01
C ARG A 68 -8.02 3.92 6.61
N VAL A 69 -7.71 5.20 6.47
CA VAL A 69 -8.27 6.26 7.34
C VAL A 69 -9.76 6.56 7.12
N VAL A 70 -10.32 6.12 5.98
CA VAL A 70 -11.75 6.24 5.69
C VAL A 70 -12.56 5.22 6.50
N ASP A 71 -12.05 3.99 6.61
CA ASP A 71 -12.71 2.84 7.23
C ASP A 71 -12.40 2.75 8.73
N TRP A 72 -11.12 2.93 9.09
CA TRP A 72 -10.58 2.66 10.43
C TRP A 72 -10.30 3.98 11.18
N ARG A 73 -11.29 4.88 11.15
CA ARG A 73 -11.24 6.19 11.82
C ARG A 73 -10.91 6.11 13.32
N PRO A 74 -11.40 5.13 14.10
CA PRO A 74 -11.00 4.97 15.50
C PRO A 74 -9.48 4.82 15.67
N ALA A 75 -8.83 3.92 14.93
CA ALA A 75 -7.38 3.75 14.96
C ALA A 75 -6.62 5.01 14.50
N SER A 76 -7.06 5.65 13.39
CA SER A 76 -6.42 6.87 12.88
C SER A 76 -6.45 8.03 13.89
N ASN A 77 -7.60 8.17 14.58
CA ASN A 77 -7.82 9.16 15.63
C ASN A 77 -7.06 8.81 16.92
N HIS A 78 -6.92 7.54 17.26
CA HIS A 78 -6.15 7.09 18.42
C HIS A 78 -4.68 7.45 18.27
N VAL A 79 -4.08 7.16 17.11
CA VAL A 79 -2.70 7.59 16.80
C VAL A 79 -2.54 9.11 16.89
N ALA A 80 -3.53 9.90 16.46
CA ALA A 80 -3.48 11.36 16.61
C ALA A 80 -3.56 11.82 18.09
N GLN A 81 -4.27 11.08 18.95
CA GLN A 81 -4.35 11.35 20.39
C GLN A 81 -3.07 10.93 21.14
N LEU A 82 -2.54 9.74 20.87
CA LEU A 82 -1.29 9.22 21.44
C LEU A 82 -0.10 10.16 21.18
N THR A 83 -0.04 10.72 19.97
CA THR A 83 1.11 11.51 19.49
C THR A 83 0.93 13.01 19.66
N GLY A 84 -0.30 13.49 19.80
CA GLY A 84 -0.64 14.92 19.72
C GLY A 84 -0.50 15.52 18.32
N ILE A 85 -0.13 14.72 17.31
CA ILE A 85 0.09 15.18 15.93
C ILE A 85 -1.23 15.15 15.15
N VAL A 86 -1.51 16.22 14.40
CA VAL A 86 -2.71 16.36 13.58
C VAL A 86 -2.77 15.25 12.52
N HIS A 87 -3.96 14.69 12.31
CA HIS A 87 -4.18 13.66 11.30
C HIS A 87 -4.03 14.24 9.88
N HIS A 88 -3.10 13.67 9.11
CA HIS A 88 -2.95 13.87 7.68
C HIS A 88 -3.09 12.53 6.92
N SER A 89 -3.20 12.58 5.59
CA SER A 89 -3.38 11.40 4.73
C SER A 89 -2.86 11.67 3.30
N PRO A 90 -1.90 10.88 2.78
CA PRO A 90 -1.10 9.91 3.52
C PRO A 90 -0.29 10.56 4.65
N GLN A 91 0.03 9.80 5.69
CA GLN A 91 0.87 10.23 6.81
C GLN A 91 1.66 9.05 7.35
N LEU A 92 2.99 9.18 7.38
CA LEU A 92 3.94 8.21 7.89
C LEU A 92 4.53 8.74 9.20
N MET A 93 4.43 7.94 10.25
CA MET A 93 5.07 8.19 11.54
C MET A 93 6.01 7.04 11.87
N ILE A 94 7.24 7.34 12.32
CA ILE A 94 8.18 6.33 12.84
C ILE A 94 8.28 6.49 14.35
N PHE A 95 8.04 5.39 15.05
CA PHE A 95 7.99 5.28 16.50
C PHE A 95 9.23 4.57 17.03
N LYS A 96 9.69 5.00 18.19
CA LYS A 96 10.66 4.29 19.01
C LYS A 96 10.20 4.31 20.47
N ASP A 97 10.16 3.15 21.10
CA ASP A 97 9.72 2.94 22.49
C ASP A 97 8.36 3.63 22.79
N GLY A 98 7.42 3.51 21.84
CA GLY A 98 6.09 4.14 21.86
C GLY A 98 6.05 5.64 21.51
N GLN A 99 7.19 6.30 21.31
CA GLN A 99 7.28 7.74 21.03
C GLN A 99 7.61 8.03 19.56
N VAL A 100 6.92 8.97 18.93
CA VAL A 100 7.23 9.42 17.56
C VAL A 100 8.61 10.08 17.53
N GLN A 101 9.50 9.55 16.68
CA GLN A 101 10.81 10.14 16.39
C GLN A 101 10.78 10.97 15.10
N PHE A 102 9.85 10.66 14.19
CA PHE A 102 9.73 11.29 12.87
C PHE A 102 8.29 11.20 12.36
N GLU A 103 7.80 12.25 11.71
CA GLU A 103 6.52 12.30 11.00
C GLU A 103 6.68 13.03 9.67
N VAL A 104 5.99 12.55 8.64
CA VAL A 104 5.96 13.15 7.31
C VAL A 104 4.65 12.77 6.60
N ASN A 105 4.10 13.66 5.77
CA ASN A 105 2.78 13.46 5.19
C ASN A 105 2.62 14.06 3.77
N ASN A 106 1.47 13.80 3.14
CA ASN A 106 1.10 14.32 1.82
C ASN A 106 2.13 14.08 0.71
N TRP A 107 2.81 15.15 0.28
CA TRP A 107 3.80 15.15 -0.81
C TRP A 107 5.23 15.11 -0.28
N ASP A 108 5.43 15.35 1.02
CA ASP A 108 6.74 15.43 1.67
C ASP A 108 7.32 14.03 1.95
N ILE A 109 6.54 12.96 1.70
CA ILE A 109 6.97 11.57 1.76
C ILE A 109 7.85 11.24 0.54
N THR A 110 9.08 11.77 0.53
CA THR A 110 10.06 11.62 -0.55
C THR A 110 11.30 10.82 -0.08
N PRO A 111 12.14 10.30 -1.01
CA PRO A 111 13.37 9.62 -0.64
C PRO A 111 14.30 10.48 0.23
N GLU A 112 14.43 11.76 -0.09
CA GLU A 112 15.30 12.71 0.60
C GLU A 112 14.83 13.01 2.04
N ALA A 113 13.53 12.90 2.31
CA ALA A 113 12.96 13.04 3.64
C ALA A 113 13.18 11.78 4.51
N LEU A 114 13.30 10.60 3.89
CA LEU A 114 13.32 9.31 4.56
C LEU A 114 14.74 8.73 4.73
N GLU A 115 15.65 8.97 3.79
CA GLU A 115 17.05 8.51 3.83
C GLU A 115 17.77 8.84 5.17
N PRO A 116 17.68 10.05 5.75
CA PRO A 116 18.32 10.37 7.03
C PRO A 116 17.72 9.63 8.24
N VAL A 117 16.49 9.11 8.10
CA VAL A 117 15.76 8.40 9.16
C VAL A 117 16.00 6.90 9.04
N PHE A 118 15.94 6.35 7.82
CA PHE A 118 16.26 4.96 7.55
C PHE A 118 17.73 4.60 7.78
N ALA A 119 18.65 5.57 7.75
CA ALA A 119 20.01 5.40 8.26
C ALA A 119 20.11 4.95 9.75
N GLN A 120 19.01 5.04 10.51
CA GLN A 120 18.89 4.57 11.91
C GLN A 120 18.09 3.26 12.04
N VAL A 121 17.51 2.77 10.95
CA VAL A 121 16.71 1.53 10.89
C VAL A 121 17.63 0.36 10.50
N PRO A 122 17.55 -0.81 11.17
CA PRO A 122 18.37 -1.97 10.83
C PRO A 122 18.33 -2.32 9.34
N ALA A 123 19.49 -2.47 8.72
CA ALA A 123 19.61 -2.99 7.36
C ALA A 123 19.43 -4.52 7.37
N ARG A 124 18.82 -5.07 6.32
CA ARG A 124 18.60 -6.50 6.16
C ARG A 124 19.84 -7.24 5.70
N SER A 125 19.84 -8.56 5.90
CA SER A 125 20.83 -9.47 5.32
C SER A 125 20.54 -9.85 3.86
N ALA A 126 19.29 -9.70 3.41
CA ALA A 126 18.86 -9.90 2.02
C ALA A 126 17.60 -9.05 1.72
N PRO A 127 17.41 -8.58 0.48
CA PRO A 127 16.22 -7.82 0.10
C PRO A 127 14.99 -8.72 0.03
N ALA A 128 13.89 -8.30 0.67
CA ALA A 128 12.63 -9.04 0.71
C ALA A 128 11.46 -8.15 0.25
N GLY A 129 10.61 -8.71 -0.62
CA GLY A 129 9.44 -8.00 -1.15
C GLY A 129 8.31 -7.89 -0.13
N VAL A 130 7.53 -6.81 -0.24
CA VAL A 130 6.28 -6.64 0.51
C VAL A 130 5.20 -7.49 -0.16
N GLN A 131 4.69 -8.53 0.51
CA GLN A 131 3.60 -9.32 -0.04
C GLN A 131 2.26 -8.61 0.16
N THR A 132 1.64 -8.19 -0.94
CA THR A 132 0.28 -7.62 -0.98
C THR A 132 -0.67 -8.46 -1.87
N ASP A 133 -0.27 -9.71 -2.18
CA ASP A 133 -0.94 -10.67 -3.08
C ASP A 133 -2.47 -10.80 -2.88
N ASP A 134 -2.95 -10.82 -1.63
CA ASP A 134 -4.36 -10.94 -1.28
C ASP A 134 -5.23 -9.78 -1.83
N ASN A 135 -4.63 -8.60 -2.03
CA ASN A 135 -5.31 -7.41 -2.55
C ASN A 135 -5.47 -7.43 -4.08
N ILE A 136 -4.71 -8.27 -4.79
CA ILE A 136 -4.70 -8.32 -6.27
C ILE A 136 -5.77 -9.28 -6.81
N GLU A 137 -6.11 -10.35 -6.06
CA GLU A 137 -7.00 -11.41 -6.55
C GLU A 137 -8.39 -10.94 -7.03
N PRO A 138 -9.06 -9.94 -6.42
CA PRO A 138 -10.28 -9.37 -6.96
C PRO A 138 -10.13 -8.88 -8.41
N TYR A 139 -9.03 -8.22 -8.76
CA TYR A 139 -8.74 -7.76 -10.11
C TYR A 139 -8.44 -8.94 -11.04
N ARG A 140 -7.62 -9.91 -10.60
CA ARG A 140 -7.33 -11.11 -11.42
C ARG A 140 -8.60 -11.89 -11.74
N ARG A 141 -9.57 -11.94 -10.83
CA ARG A 141 -10.88 -12.54 -11.07
C ARG A 141 -11.70 -11.75 -12.09
N LEU A 142 -11.84 -10.43 -11.90
CA LEU A 142 -12.59 -9.57 -12.82
C LEU A 142 -12.01 -9.63 -14.25
N MET A 143 -10.68 -9.61 -14.36
CA MET A 143 -9.97 -9.75 -15.64
C MET A 143 -10.16 -11.12 -16.29
N ARG A 144 -10.13 -12.21 -15.51
CA ARG A 144 -10.50 -13.56 -16.01
C ARG A 144 -11.94 -13.61 -16.51
N ASP A 145 -12.89 -13.05 -15.76
CA ASP A 145 -14.30 -13.07 -16.15
C ASP A 145 -14.58 -12.26 -17.44
N PHE A 146 -13.81 -11.20 -17.70
CA PHE A 146 -13.81 -10.49 -19.00
C PHE A 146 -13.13 -11.29 -20.12
N VAL A 147 -11.96 -11.89 -19.87
CA VAL A 147 -11.24 -12.72 -20.86
C VAL A 147 -12.05 -13.96 -21.25
N ASP A 148 -12.79 -14.55 -20.33
CA ASP A 148 -13.73 -15.65 -20.60
C ASP A 148 -15.01 -15.19 -21.35
N GLY A 149 -15.24 -13.88 -21.49
CA GLY A 149 -16.42 -13.31 -22.14
C GLY A 149 -17.71 -13.39 -21.31
N LYS A 150 -17.60 -13.55 -19.98
CA LYS A 150 -18.76 -13.59 -19.06
C LYS A 150 -19.34 -12.19 -18.80
N ILE A 151 -18.53 -11.15 -18.97
CA ILE A 151 -18.91 -9.74 -18.88
C ILE A 151 -18.45 -8.98 -20.14
N SER A 152 -19.16 -7.92 -20.50
CA SER A 152 -18.84 -7.07 -21.65
C SER A 152 -17.74 -6.04 -21.32
N ASP A 153 -17.10 -5.48 -22.34
CA ASP A 153 -16.09 -4.42 -22.23
C ASP A 153 -16.54 -3.25 -21.34
N TRP A 154 -17.81 -2.83 -21.48
CA TRP A 154 -18.40 -1.78 -20.66
C TRP A 154 -18.52 -2.19 -19.19
N ALA A 155 -19.05 -3.39 -18.92
CA ALA A 155 -19.21 -3.89 -17.56
C ALA A 155 -17.86 -4.16 -16.88
N PHE A 156 -16.86 -4.61 -17.65
CA PHE A 156 -15.48 -4.74 -17.19
C PHE A 156 -14.87 -3.38 -16.85
N GLN A 157 -14.96 -2.38 -17.75
CA GLN A 157 -14.40 -1.05 -17.51
C GLN A 157 -15.05 -0.35 -16.31
N ASP A 158 -16.39 -0.40 -16.19
CA ASP A 158 -17.14 0.21 -15.09
C ASP A 158 -16.78 -0.42 -13.73
N GLN A 159 -16.76 -1.75 -13.64
CA GLN A 159 -16.36 -2.47 -12.42
C GLN A 159 -14.88 -2.27 -12.10
N TYR A 160 -13.99 -2.32 -13.10
CA TYR A 160 -12.55 -2.17 -12.89
C TYR A 160 -12.21 -0.77 -12.37
N VAL A 161 -12.78 0.29 -12.97
CA VAL A 161 -12.51 1.67 -12.54
C VAL A 161 -13.17 1.99 -11.21
N THR A 162 -14.38 1.47 -10.94
CA THR A 162 -15.02 1.57 -9.62
C THR A 162 -14.16 0.88 -8.56
N MET A 163 -13.73 -0.37 -8.79
CA MET A 163 -12.81 -1.07 -7.90
C MET A 163 -11.49 -0.30 -7.74
N PHE A 164 -10.85 0.16 -8.82
CA PHE A 164 -9.53 0.81 -8.75
C PHE A 164 -9.56 2.16 -8.00
N ARG A 165 -10.68 2.89 -8.04
CA ARG A 165 -10.89 4.12 -7.26
C ARG A 165 -11.28 3.83 -5.80
N ASP A 166 -12.16 2.86 -5.56
CA ASP A 166 -12.72 2.59 -4.23
C ASP A 166 -11.84 1.64 -3.39
N ASP A 167 -10.85 0.99 -4.01
CA ASP A 167 -9.91 0.08 -3.35
C ASP A 167 -8.81 0.81 -2.57
N ALA A 168 -9.11 1.06 -1.30
CA ALA A 168 -8.21 1.58 -0.29
C ALA A 168 -7.10 0.59 0.18
N SER A 169 -6.90 -0.55 -0.48
CA SER A 169 -5.82 -1.47 -0.14
C SER A 169 -4.44 -0.88 -0.42
N LEU A 170 -3.50 -1.11 0.51
CA LEU A 170 -2.09 -0.93 0.21
C LEU A 170 -1.65 -2.07 -0.70
N ARG A 171 -1.14 -1.69 -1.87
CA ARG A 171 -0.60 -2.52 -2.94
C ARG A 171 0.74 -1.95 -3.31
N SER A 172 1.65 -2.79 -3.80
CA SER A 172 2.99 -2.29 -4.13
C SER A 172 2.96 -1.23 -5.24
N GLN A 173 3.97 -0.37 -5.31
CA GLN A 173 4.08 0.61 -6.41
C GLN A 173 4.03 -0.11 -7.77
N ARG A 174 4.68 -1.28 -7.87
CA ARG A 174 4.65 -2.13 -9.06
C ARG A 174 3.22 -2.55 -9.43
N GLU A 175 2.41 -2.96 -8.46
CA GLU A 175 1.00 -3.32 -8.71
C GLU A 175 0.15 -2.11 -9.10
N PHE A 176 0.34 -0.96 -8.45
CA PHE A 176 -0.36 0.27 -8.82
C PHE A 176 -0.03 0.69 -10.26
N GLU A 177 1.25 0.68 -10.64
CA GLU A 177 1.69 0.94 -12.01
C GLU A 177 1.12 -0.08 -13.01
N LEU A 178 1.13 -1.37 -12.66
CA LEU A 178 0.60 -2.45 -13.48
C LEU A 178 -0.91 -2.28 -13.73
N LEU A 179 -1.70 -2.11 -12.66
CA LEU A 179 -3.15 -1.92 -12.74
C LEU A 179 -3.52 -0.60 -13.45
N SER A 180 -2.71 0.44 -13.32
CA SER A 180 -2.88 1.72 -14.04
C SER A 180 -2.71 1.60 -15.56
N ARG A 181 -1.99 0.58 -16.08
CA ARG A 181 -1.75 0.43 -17.55
C ARG A 181 -3.02 0.16 -18.37
N LEU A 182 -4.11 -0.33 -17.77
CA LEU A 182 -5.35 -0.59 -18.51
C LEU A 182 -6.13 0.69 -18.83
N PHE A 183 -6.36 1.54 -17.84
CA PHE A 183 -7.22 2.72 -17.99
C PHE A 183 -6.50 4.05 -17.71
N GLY A 184 -5.48 4.05 -16.86
CA GLY A 184 -4.82 5.25 -16.32
C GLY A 184 -5.17 5.44 -14.84
N ASP A 185 -4.58 6.45 -14.21
CA ASP A 185 -4.94 6.89 -12.86
C ASP A 185 -6.32 7.59 -12.89
N PRO A 186 -7.35 7.08 -12.17
CA PRO A 186 -8.69 7.70 -12.12
C PRO A 186 -8.72 9.02 -11.35
N ASP A 187 -7.74 9.28 -10.48
CA ASP A 187 -7.62 10.48 -9.66
C ASP A 187 -6.73 11.57 -10.31
N ALA A 188 -6.25 11.33 -11.53
CA ALA A 188 -5.56 12.32 -12.33
C ALA A 188 -6.48 13.54 -12.57
N TYR A 189 -6.18 14.65 -11.91
CA TYR A 189 -7.17 15.64 -11.47
C TYR A 189 -7.63 16.64 -12.57
N HIS A 190 -8.08 16.16 -13.73
CA HIS A 190 -8.95 16.91 -14.66
C HIS A 190 -9.68 15.99 -15.67
N GLY A 191 -10.63 15.20 -15.16
CA GLY A 191 -11.68 14.59 -16.01
C GLY A 191 -11.77 13.06 -16.03
N GLY A 192 -10.88 12.34 -15.33
CA GLY A 192 -10.99 10.88 -15.11
C GLY A 192 -11.30 10.09 -16.39
N LEU A 193 -12.44 9.37 -16.37
CA LEU A 193 -12.95 8.59 -17.52
C LEU A 193 -13.10 9.41 -18.83
N HIS A 194 -13.25 10.74 -18.75
CA HIS A 194 -13.48 11.61 -19.91
C HIS A 194 -12.21 12.22 -20.52
N GLN A 195 -11.03 12.01 -19.91
CA GLN A 195 -9.73 12.15 -20.59
C GLN A 195 -9.11 10.80 -20.97
N LEU A 196 -9.91 9.72 -21.02
CA LEU A 196 -9.58 8.55 -21.82
C LEU A 196 -9.54 8.96 -23.30
N GLY A 197 -8.33 9.13 -23.83
CA GLY A 197 -8.07 9.20 -25.28
C GLY A 197 -8.72 8.01 -26.00
N GLN A 198 -9.10 8.22 -27.25
CA GLN A 198 -10.06 7.38 -27.98
C GLN A 198 -9.74 5.88 -27.82
N PRO A 199 -10.68 5.03 -27.34
CA PRO A 199 -10.40 3.63 -27.01
C PRO A 199 -9.75 2.82 -28.14
N GLN A 200 -9.98 3.22 -29.40
CA GLN A 200 -9.45 2.62 -30.61
C GLN A 200 -7.91 2.77 -30.75
N GLU A 201 -7.30 3.81 -30.16
CA GLU A 201 -5.86 4.08 -30.27
C GLU A 201 -5.01 3.18 -29.36
N ARG A 202 -5.62 2.54 -28.35
CA ARG A 202 -4.91 1.64 -27.41
C ARG A 202 -4.84 0.18 -27.88
N GLY A 203 -5.39 -0.16 -29.06
CA GLY A 203 -5.50 -1.54 -29.52
C GLY A 203 -6.53 -2.36 -28.74
N ASN A 204 -6.52 -3.69 -28.92
CA ASN A 204 -7.52 -4.59 -28.36
C ASN A 204 -7.46 -4.63 -26.81
N LEU A 205 -8.58 -4.31 -26.16
CA LEU A 205 -8.71 -4.34 -24.70
C LEU A 205 -8.48 -5.76 -24.13
N LYS A 206 -8.97 -6.79 -24.82
CA LYS A 206 -8.85 -8.18 -24.36
C LYS A 206 -7.40 -8.65 -24.33
N ASP A 207 -6.62 -8.34 -25.36
CA ASP A 207 -5.21 -8.72 -25.45
C ASP A 207 -4.38 -8.00 -24.36
N ARG A 208 -4.72 -6.74 -24.06
CA ARG A 208 -4.10 -5.96 -22.97
C ARG A 208 -4.44 -6.50 -21.58
N VAL A 209 -5.66 -6.97 -21.37
CA VAL A 209 -6.05 -7.64 -20.11
C VAL A 209 -5.37 -9.01 -19.99
N GLN A 210 -5.23 -9.76 -21.09
CA GLN A 210 -4.49 -11.02 -21.14
C GLN A 210 -3.00 -10.81 -20.77
N GLN A 211 -2.39 -9.73 -21.28
CA GLN A 211 -1.02 -9.34 -20.92
C GLN A 211 -0.91 -8.97 -19.44
N LEU A 212 -1.79 -8.11 -18.91
CA LEU A 212 -1.73 -7.70 -17.50
C LEU A 212 -1.93 -8.88 -16.52
N LEU A 213 -2.85 -9.81 -16.83
CA LEU A 213 -2.97 -11.08 -16.09
C LEU A 213 -1.67 -11.88 -16.05
N THR A 214 -0.84 -11.78 -17.09
CA THR A 214 0.46 -12.46 -17.17
C THR A 214 1.57 -11.71 -16.41
N GLU A 215 1.48 -10.37 -16.33
CA GLU A 215 2.44 -9.52 -15.59
C GLU A 215 2.19 -9.50 -14.06
N LEU A 216 0.97 -9.85 -13.62
CA LEU A 216 0.59 -9.96 -12.21
C LEU A 216 0.78 -11.36 -11.60
N GLY A 217 0.67 -12.42 -12.42
CA GLY A 217 0.79 -13.83 -11.98
C GLY A 217 -0.40 -14.37 -11.21
#